data_AF-A0A2M9QBJ2-F1
#
_entry.id   AF-A0A2M9QBJ2-F1
#
_cell.length_a   1.000
_cell.length_b   1.000
_cell.length_c   1.000
_cell.angle_alpha   90.00
_cell.angle_beta   90.00
_cell.angle_gamma   90.00
#
_symmetry.space_group_name_H-M   'P 1'
#
loop_
_entity.id
_entity.type
_entity.pdbx_description
1 polymer ?
#
loop_
_entity_poly.entity_id
_entity_poly.type
_entity_poly.pdbx_seq_one_letter_code
_entity_poly.pdbx_strand_id
1 'polypeptide(L)'
;EQFIKKMGAGVDILDTTTLPCHVEKISDKVFKIILEQGLNRQIRRMCSALGYSVKRLQRIRIMNIKLGNLKVGQWRDLTDKERTELFRLLNYTPK
;
A
#
# COMPACT_ATOMS: atom_id res chain seq x y z
N GLU A 1 -7.59 13.46 13.76
CA GLU A 1 -7.65 13.88 12.33
C GLU A 1 -6.31 14.36 11.77
N GLN A 2 -5.45 14.99 12.58
CA GLN A 2 -4.18 15.56 12.11
C GLN A 2 -3.20 14.54 11.51
N PHE A 3 -3.13 13.31 12.05
CA PHE A 3 -2.25 12.25 11.52
C PHE A 3 -2.57 11.90 10.06
N ILE A 4 -3.85 11.68 9.74
CA ILE A 4 -4.28 11.27 8.40
C ILE A 4 -3.94 12.36 7.37
N LYS A 5 -4.20 13.63 7.74
CA LYS A 5 -3.85 14.78 6.89
C LYS A 5 -2.34 14.87 6.64
N LYS A 6 -1.51 14.75 7.69
CA LYS A 6 -0.05 14.79 7.56
C LYS A 6 0.49 13.61 6.76
N MET A 7 0.02 12.40 7.04
CA MET A 7 0.43 11.19 6.33
C MET A 7 0.06 11.24 4.84
N GLY A 8 -1.12 11.75 4.51
CA GLY A 8 -1.60 11.84 3.13
C GLY A 8 -0.98 12.97 2.31
N ALA A 9 -0.53 14.06 2.96
CA ALA A 9 0.09 15.20 2.28
C ALA A 9 1.51 14.91 1.76
N GLY A 10 2.15 13.84 2.27
CA GLY A 10 3.56 13.56 2.04
C GLY A 10 4.38 13.79 3.31
N VAL A 11 5.37 12.93 3.54
CA VAL A 11 6.22 12.93 4.72
C VAL A 11 7.67 12.84 4.27
N ASP A 12 8.54 13.63 4.88
CA ASP A 12 9.97 13.60 4.58
C ASP A 12 10.61 12.37 5.21
N ILE A 13 11.17 11.50 4.35
CA ILE A 13 11.89 10.29 4.73
C ILE A 13 13.05 10.06 3.76
N LEU A 14 14.18 9.51 4.22
CA LEU A 14 15.28 9.11 3.32
C LEU A 14 15.72 10.24 2.35
N ASP A 15 15.85 11.45 2.87
CA ASP A 15 16.26 12.63 2.09
C ASP A 15 15.33 12.98 0.91
N THR A 16 14.09 12.48 0.93
CA THR A 16 13.05 12.79 -0.06
C THR A 16 11.68 12.96 0.60
N THR A 17 10.82 13.78 0.01
CA THR A 17 9.41 13.82 0.39
C THR A 17 8.66 12.71 -0.32
N THR A 18 7.88 11.91 0.40
CA THR A 18 7.00 10.92 -0.24
C THR A 18 5.92 11.62 -1.05
N LEU A 19 5.56 11.06 -2.22
CA LEU A 19 4.36 11.49 -2.94
C LEU A 19 3.11 11.49 -2.04
N PRO A 20 2.17 12.45 -2.25
CA PRO A 20 0.87 12.45 -1.61
C PRO A 20 0.15 11.13 -1.83
N CYS A 21 -0.62 10.70 -0.83
CA CYS A 21 -1.27 9.40 -0.87
C CYS A 21 -2.64 9.42 -0.19
N HIS A 22 -3.50 8.49 -0.60
CA HIS A 22 -4.80 8.35 0.03
C HIS A 22 -4.67 7.56 1.34
N VAL A 23 -5.18 8.14 2.42
CA VAL A 23 -5.16 7.55 3.77
C VAL A 23 -6.57 7.59 4.36
N GLU A 24 -7.06 6.45 4.82
CA GLU A 24 -8.40 6.28 5.39
C GLU A 24 -8.28 5.74 6.82
N LYS A 25 -8.88 6.40 7.81
CA LYS A 25 -8.93 5.89 9.19
C LYS A 25 -9.98 4.76 9.25
N ILE A 26 -9.59 3.56 9.72
CA ILE A 26 -10.53 2.45 9.95
C ILE A 26 -11.00 2.46 11.40
N SER A 27 -10.07 2.62 12.33
CA SER A 27 -10.34 2.66 13.77
C SER A 27 -9.31 3.54 14.45
N ASP A 28 -9.33 3.61 15.78
CA ASP A 28 -8.42 4.49 16.52
C ASP A 28 -6.92 4.23 16.23
N LYS A 29 -6.56 2.96 16.04
CA LYS A 29 -5.15 2.52 15.84
C LYS A 29 -4.92 1.81 14.50
N VAL A 30 -5.87 1.89 13.58
CA VAL A 30 -5.81 1.21 12.28
C VAL A 30 -6.22 2.16 11.16
N PHE A 31 -5.42 2.20 10.10
CA PHE A 31 -5.69 2.98 8.89
C PHE A 31 -5.37 2.15 7.64
N LYS A 32 -5.99 2.51 6.51
CA LYS A 32 -5.57 2.06 5.18
C LYS A 32 -4.77 3.17 4.52
N ILE A 33 -3.81 2.77 3.70
CA ILE A 33 -3.00 3.67 2.89
C ILE A 33 -2.82 3.06 1.51
N ILE A 34 -2.91 3.89 0.47
CA ILE A 34 -2.71 3.50 -0.92
C ILE A 34 -1.49 4.26 -1.44
N LEU A 35 -0.46 3.53 -1.84
CA LEU A 35 0.79 4.08 -2.35
C LEU A 35 1.01 3.61 -3.79
N GLU A 36 1.54 4.49 -4.62
CA GLU A 36 2.00 4.18 -5.97
C GLU A 36 3.53 3.99 -6.03
N GLN A 37 4.24 4.67 -5.13
CA GLN A 37 5.68 4.55 -4.89
C GLN A 37 6.02 3.41 -3.92
N GLY A 38 7.24 2.88 -4.01
CA GLY A 38 7.71 1.74 -3.22
C GLY A 38 9.09 1.95 -2.58
N LEU A 39 9.23 2.90 -1.65
CA LEU A 39 10.51 3.15 -0.95
C LEU A 39 10.79 2.11 0.15
N ASN A 40 12.06 1.93 0.51
CA ASN A 40 12.48 0.96 1.53
C ASN A 40 11.83 1.25 2.88
N ARG A 41 11.01 0.31 3.37
CA ARG A 41 10.27 0.42 4.65
C ARG A 41 9.44 1.70 4.74
N GLN A 42 8.98 2.22 3.61
CA GLN A 42 8.32 3.53 3.48
C GLN A 42 7.28 3.80 4.57
N ILE A 43 6.24 2.95 4.66
CA ILE A 43 5.14 3.13 5.63
C ILE A 43 5.67 3.17 7.07
N ARG A 44 6.65 2.32 7.41
CA ARG A 44 7.23 2.30 8.75
C ARG A 44 8.02 3.58 9.05
N ARG A 45 8.76 4.10 8.07
CA ARG A 45 9.51 5.35 8.19
C ARG A 45 8.58 6.56 8.28
N MET A 46 7.56 6.64 7.44
CA MET A 46 6.55 7.70 7.49
C MET A 46 5.85 7.74 8.85
N CYS A 47 5.42 6.58 9.37
CA CYS A 47 4.84 6.52 10.71
C CYS A 47 5.84 6.96 11.79
N SER A 48 7.09 6.52 11.71
CA SER A 48 8.13 6.89 12.68
C SER A 48 8.42 8.39 12.68
N ALA A 49 8.47 9.02 11.50
CA ALA A 49 8.66 10.47 11.35
C ALA A 49 7.50 11.27 11.98
N LEU A 50 6.29 10.70 12.01
CA LEU A 50 5.13 11.27 12.67
C LEU A 50 5.00 10.86 14.16
N GLY A 51 5.97 10.15 14.72
CA GLY A 51 5.97 9.72 16.13
C GLY A 51 5.21 8.43 16.43
N TYR A 52 4.89 7.60 15.42
CA TYR A 52 4.14 6.36 15.57
C TYR A 52 4.97 5.12 15.22
N SER A 53 4.74 4.02 15.94
CA SER A 53 5.35 2.72 15.64
C SER A 53 4.34 1.75 15.00
N VAL A 54 4.77 1.10 13.91
CA VAL A 54 3.91 0.15 13.18
C VAL A 54 3.99 -1.23 13.81
N LYS A 55 2.94 -1.64 14.51
CA LYS A 55 2.82 -2.99 15.11
C LYS A 55 2.55 -4.07 14.07
N ARG A 56 1.64 -3.83 13.13
CA ARG A 56 1.26 -4.77 12.07
C ARG A 56 1.16 -4.04 10.74
N LEU A 57 1.74 -4.62 9.69
CA LEU A 57 1.62 -4.11 8.33
C LEU A 57 1.23 -5.27 7.42
N GLN A 58 0.11 -5.10 6.71
CA GLN A 58 -0.43 -6.12 5.81
C GLN A 58 -0.81 -5.46 4.50
N ARG A 59 -0.26 -5.96 3.40
CA ARG A 59 -0.64 -5.54 2.05
C ARG A 59 -1.85 -6.36 1.62
N ILE A 60 -2.99 -5.69 1.43
CA ILE A 60 -4.27 -6.33 1.10
C ILE A 60 -4.58 -6.33 -0.40
N ARG A 61 -3.89 -5.51 -1.20
CA ARG A 61 -4.13 -5.33 -2.63
C ARG A 61 -2.88 -4.86 -3.36
N ILE A 62 -2.70 -5.33 -4.59
CA ILE A 62 -1.77 -4.78 -5.59
C ILE A 62 -2.59 -4.61 -6.87
N MET A 63 -2.74 -3.36 -7.34
CA MET A 63 -3.58 -3.06 -8.51
C MET A 63 -4.97 -3.73 -8.44
N ASN A 64 -5.33 -4.54 -9.42
CA ASN A 64 -6.60 -5.28 -9.49
C ASN A 64 -6.62 -6.54 -8.60
N ILE A 65 -5.46 -7.02 -8.14
CA ILE A 65 -5.35 -8.27 -7.37
C ILE A 65 -5.51 -7.99 -5.87
N LYS A 66 -6.49 -8.66 -5.26
CA LYS A 66 -6.79 -8.57 -3.82
C LYS A 66 -6.34 -9.84 -3.10
N LEU A 67 -5.92 -9.69 -1.84
CA LEU A 67 -5.56 -10.83 -0.98
C LEU A 67 -6.75 -11.78 -0.74
N GLY A 68 -7.96 -11.21 -0.59
CA GLY A 68 -9.18 -11.98 -0.40
C GLY A 68 -9.10 -12.93 0.79
N ASN A 69 -9.39 -14.20 0.56
CA ASN A 69 -9.43 -15.25 1.58
C ASN A 69 -8.16 -16.14 1.59
N LEU A 70 -7.07 -15.71 0.94
CA LEU A 70 -5.83 -16.48 0.90
C LEU A 70 -5.17 -16.52 2.28
N LYS A 71 -4.90 -17.73 2.79
CA LYS A 71 -4.27 -17.89 4.11
C LYS A 71 -2.79 -17.53 4.06
N VAL A 72 -2.24 -17.18 5.23
CA VAL A 72 -0.82 -16.87 5.38
C VAL A 72 0.02 -18.07 4.95
N GLY A 73 1.05 -17.82 4.13
CA GLY A 73 1.96 -18.86 3.61
C GLY A 73 1.43 -19.60 2.38
N GLN A 74 0.17 -19.38 1.98
CA GLN A 74 -0.38 -19.96 0.76
C GLN A 74 -0.18 -19.06 -0.44
N TRP A 75 -0.19 -19.66 -1.62
CA TRP A 75 -0.23 -19.00 -2.91
C TRP A 75 -1.32 -19.60 -3.77
N ARG A 76 -1.71 -18.88 -4.81
CA ARG A 76 -2.61 -19.35 -5.87
C ARG A 76 -2.22 -18.71 -7.18
N ASP A 77 -2.61 -19.34 -8.28
CA ASP A 77 -2.54 -18.71 -9.58
C ASP A 77 -3.57 -17.57 -9.71
N LEU A 78 -3.24 -16.62 -10.58
CA LEU A 78 -4.18 -15.58 -10.98
C LEU A 78 -5.24 -16.20 -11.90
N THR A 79 -6.48 -15.80 -11.71
CA THR A 79 -7.54 -16.15 -12.66
C THR A 79 -7.28 -15.48 -14.00
N ASP A 80 -7.80 -16.04 -15.10
CA ASP A 80 -7.63 -15.45 -16.44
C ASP A 80 -8.14 -14.01 -16.51
N LYS A 81 -9.20 -13.70 -15.76
CA LYS A 81 -9.75 -12.34 -15.64
C LYS A 81 -8.76 -11.40 -14.94
N GLU A 82 -8.19 -11.81 -13.81
CA GLU A 82 -7.19 -11.00 -13.09
C GLU A 82 -5.93 -10.80 -13.93
N ARG A 83 -5.48 -11.84 -14.63
CA ARG A 83 -4.29 -11.79 -15.49
C ARG A 83 -4.49 -10.86 -16.69
N THR A 84 -5.60 -11.02 -17.41
CA THR A 84 -5.91 -10.18 -18.58
C THR A 84 -6.03 -8.72 -18.18
N GLU A 85 -6.74 -8.45 -17.08
CA GLU A 85 -6.89 -7.08 -16.57
C GLU A 85 -5.56 -6.49 -16.09
N LEU A 86 -4.73 -7.27 -15.42
CA LEU A 86 -3.39 -6.84 -15.01
C LEU A 86 -2.54 -6.45 -16.23
N PHE A 87 -2.53 -7.29 -17.26
CA PHE A 87 -1.77 -7.02 -18.48
C PHE A 87 -2.27 -5.79 -19.22
N ARG A 88 -3.60 -5.60 -19.27
CA ARG A 88 -4.21 -4.39 -19.82
C ARG A 88 -3.76 -3.14 -19.06
N LEU A 89 -3.79 -3.16 -17.73
CA LEU A 89 -3.37 -2.03 -16.89
C LEU A 89 -1.88 -1.71 -17.01
N LEU A 90 -1.06 -2.72 -17.27
CA LEU A 90 0.39 -2.56 -17.47
C LEU A 90 0.77 -2.21 -18.92
N ASN A 91 -0.21 -2.13 -19.84
CA ASN A 91 0.04 -2.05 -21.28
C ASN A 91 1.05 -3.12 -21.76
N TYR A 92 0.92 -4.33 -21.20
CA TYR A 92 1.82 -5.44 -21.45
C TYR A 92 1.17 -6.47 -22.35
N THR A 93 1.87 -6.84 -23.42
CA THR A 93 1.50 -7.97 -24.29
C THR A 93 2.43 -9.14 -24.00
N PRO A 94 1.91 -10.30 -23.55
CA PRO A 94 2.75 -11.48 -23.39
C PRO A 94 3.33 -11.89 -24.76
N LYS A 95 4.61 -12.27 -24.75
CA LYS A 95 5.30 -12.83 -25.92
C LYS A 95 4.90 -14.28 -26.15
#